data_AF-A0A7Z0Q842-F1
#
_entry.id   AF-A0A7Z0Q842-F1
#
_cell.length_a   1.000
_cell.length_b   1.000
_cell.length_c   1.000
_cell.angle_alpha   90.00
_cell.angle_beta   90.00
_cell.angle_gamma   90.00
#
_symmetry.space_group_name_H-M   'P 1'
#
loop_
_entity.id
_entity.type
_entity.pdbx_description
1 polymer ?
#
loop_
_entity_poly.entity_id
_entity_poly.type
_entity_poly.pdbx_seq_one_letter_code
_entity_poly.pdbx_strand_id
1 'polypeptide(L)'
;MFNTLKHASTRRALLAATLFATATGAFAQAPTDAQKSAIRSACRSDFMAHCASVTPGGVEAYQCLQENMSSLSSGCQTAVRAVEPAAAPKTEAAPAKSEPAKTEAAPAAAAAPKAAASKQPSSTQIAAVKSACRADYPKVCASVPPGGAPALECLEKNKAKVSPACEKAVSAATGGGGAAATAAPAGATPAAPAAPAVIALRPLRPREELFIVRSACGADIRTLCAGIAPGGGRIVQCISSNAASLSPACKEVLAPFAAR
;
A
#
# COMPACT_ATOMS: atom_id res chain seq x y z
N MET A 1 -46.71 48.47 -48.56
CA MET A 1 -47.81 48.22 -47.59
C MET A 1 -47.16 47.87 -46.26
N PHE A 2 -47.19 48.82 -45.33
CA PHE A 2 -46.70 48.73 -43.95
C PHE A 2 -47.70 47.96 -43.08
N ASN A 3 -47.22 47.54 -41.89
CA ASN A 3 -47.91 46.88 -40.77
C ASN A 3 -48.05 45.35 -40.83
N THR A 4 -47.28 44.67 -39.97
CA THR A 4 -47.74 43.54 -39.11
C THR A 4 -46.62 42.83 -38.32
N LEU A 5 -45.35 43.23 -38.41
CA LEU A 5 -44.25 42.49 -37.74
C LEU A 5 -43.67 43.14 -36.48
N LYS A 6 -44.24 44.25 -35.99
CA LYS A 6 -43.74 44.98 -34.80
C LYS A 6 -44.31 44.50 -33.46
N HIS A 7 -44.98 43.35 -33.40
CA HIS A 7 -45.58 42.80 -32.17
C HIS A 7 -45.02 41.44 -31.72
N ALA A 8 -44.08 40.85 -32.46
CA ALA A 8 -43.42 39.61 -32.05
C ALA A 8 -42.24 39.85 -31.06
N SER A 9 -41.73 41.08 -31.01
CA SER A 9 -40.47 41.41 -30.32
C SER A 9 -40.64 41.75 -28.82
N THR A 10 -41.85 42.04 -28.35
CA THR A 10 -42.10 42.56 -26.99
C THR A 10 -42.69 41.54 -26.00
N ARG A 11 -43.08 40.34 -26.45
CA ARG A 11 -43.57 39.26 -25.56
C ARG A 11 -42.49 38.30 -25.04
N ARG A 12 -41.22 38.47 -25.45
CA ARG A 12 -40.10 37.65 -24.98
C ARG A 12 -39.39 38.19 -23.73
N ALA A 13 -39.83 39.32 -23.17
CA ALA A 13 -39.09 40.02 -22.11
C ALA A 13 -39.65 39.85 -20.68
N LEU A 14 -40.80 39.20 -20.48
CA LEU A 14 -41.44 39.09 -19.15
C LEU A 14 -42.14 37.75 -19.01
N LEU A 15 -41.39 36.69 -18.67
CA LEU A 15 -41.81 35.48 -17.93
C LEU A 15 -40.62 34.50 -17.91
N ALA A 16 -40.36 33.92 -16.73
CA ALA A 16 -39.29 32.96 -16.41
C ALA A 16 -37.92 33.53 -15.97
N ALA A 17 -37.94 34.58 -15.17
CA ALA A 17 -36.90 34.85 -14.18
C ALA A 17 -37.30 34.24 -12.82
N THR A 18 -37.25 32.91 -12.66
CA THR A 18 -37.23 32.20 -11.37
C THR A 18 -36.97 30.70 -11.63
N LEU A 19 -35.71 30.29 -11.78
CA LEU A 19 -35.26 28.89 -11.64
C LEU A 19 -33.72 28.87 -11.56
N PHE A 20 -33.17 29.60 -10.59
CA PHE A 20 -31.84 29.33 -10.04
C PHE A 20 -32.04 28.62 -8.70
N ALA A 21 -32.48 27.36 -8.77
CA ALA A 21 -32.59 26.48 -7.62
C ALA A 21 -31.54 25.37 -7.76
N THR A 22 -30.46 25.53 -7.00
CA THR A 22 -29.56 24.49 -6.48
C THR A 22 -29.58 23.12 -7.17
N ALA A 23 -28.81 22.98 -8.24
CA ALA A 23 -28.31 21.67 -8.68
C ALA A 23 -26.84 21.56 -8.25
N THR A 24 -26.60 21.29 -6.97
CA THR A 24 -25.35 20.63 -6.57
C THR A 24 -25.41 19.23 -7.15
N GLY A 25 -24.85 19.07 -8.35
CA GLY A 25 -24.67 17.76 -8.98
C GLY A 25 -23.93 16.86 -8.00
N ALA A 26 -24.58 15.77 -7.61
CA ALA A 26 -23.92 14.62 -7.05
C ALA A 26 -22.94 14.10 -8.11
N PHE A 27 -21.68 14.52 -8.03
CA PHE A 27 -20.60 13.83 -8.72
C PHE A 27 -20.72 12.36 -8.34
N ALA A 28 -20.88 11.47 -9.31
CA ALA A 28 -20.55 10.07 -9.13
C ALA A 28 -19.12 10.05 -8.55
N GLN A 29 -19.01 9.79 -7.25
CA GLN A 29 -17.75 9.88 -6.52
C GLN A 29 -16.89 8.74 -7.06
N ALA A 30 -16.00 9.06 -8.02
CA ALA A 30 -14.99 8.11 -8.45
C ALA A 30 -14.20 7.65 -7.21
N PRO A 31 -13.81 6.36 -7.11
CA PRO A 31 -13.05 5.87 -5.97
C PRO A 31 -11.83 6.75 -5.70
N THR A 32 -11.69 7.19 -4.46
CA THR A 32 -10.53 7.97 -4.03
C THR A 32 -9.24 7.16 -4.23
N ASP A 33 -8.09 7.82 -4.39
CA ASP A 33 -6.81 7.11 -4.52
C ASP A 33 -6.49 6.24 -3.30
N ALA A 34 -6.95 6.66 -2.11
CA ALA A 34 -6.89 5.87 -0.90
C ALA A 34 -7.68 4.55 -1.03
N GLN A 35 -8.93 4.60 -1.52
CA GLN A 35 -9.76 3.41 -1.75
C GLN A 35 -9.15 2.50 -2.83
N LYS A 36 -8.67 3.07 -3.95
CA LYS A 36 -7.98 2.29 -5.01
C LYS A 36 -6.73 1.59 -4.47
N SER A 37 -5.99 2.24 -3.57
CA SER A 37 -4.80 1.65 -2.94
C SER A 37 -5.16 0.51 -1.97
N ALA A 38 -6.27 0.64 -1.25
CA ALA A 38 -6.79 -0.38 -0.34
C ALA A 38 -7.32 -1.61 -1.09
N ILE A 39 -8.03 -1.41 -2.21
CA ILE A 39 -8.42 -2.52 -3.10
C ILE A 39 -7.18 -3.23 -3.64
N ARG A 40 -6.18 -2.48 -4.11
CA ARG A 40 -4.96 -3.06 -4.70
C ARG A 40 -4.15 -3.87 -3.69
N SER A 41 -4.16 -3.51 -2.41
CA SER A 41 -3.46 -4.27 -1.38
C SER A 41 -4.21 -5.54 -0.99
N ALA A 42 -5.54 -5.47 -0.89
CA ALA A 42 -6.40 -6.61 -0.59
C ALA A 42 -6.49 -7.62 -1.74
N CYS A 43 -6.53 -7.14 -2.99
CA CYS A 43 -6.75 -7.95 -4.18
C CYS A 43 -5.48 -8.38 -4.92
N ARG A 44 -4.28 -8.15 -4.36
CA ARG A 44 -3.02 -8.35 -5.10
C ARG A 44 -2.83 -9.78 -5.59
N SER A 45 -3.12 -10.78 -4.77
CA SER A 45 -3.00 -12.19 -5.14
C SER A 45 -4.05 -12.59 -6.17
N ASP A 46 -5.30 -12.16 -5.97
CA ASP A 46 -6.41 -12.51 -6.84
C ASP A 46 -6.29 -11.85 -8.22
N PHE A 47 -5.81 -10.60 -8.26
CA PHE A 47 -5.52 -9.89 -9.50
C PHE A 47 -4.44 -10.59 -10.32
N MET A 48 -3.39 -11.13 -9.68
CA MET A 48 -2.35 -11.87 -10.41
C MET A 48 -2.84 -13.24 -10.91
N ALA A 49 -3.81 -13.85 -10.23
CA ALA A 49 -4.37 -15.14 -10.63
C ALA A 49 -5.43 -15.01 -11.74
N HIS A 50 -6.23 -13.94 -11.73
CA HIS A 50 -7.41 -13.81 -12.58
C HIS A 50 -7.37 -12.63 -13.58
N CYS A 51 -6.49 -11.64 -13.36
CA CYS A 51 -6.46 -10.37 -14.11
C CYS A 51 -5.05 -9.97 -14.59
N ALA A 52 -4.12 -10.91 -14.71
CA ALA A 52 -2.71 -10.62 -15.02
C ALA A 52 -2.46 -9.92 -16.39
N SER A 53 -3.41 -10.03 -17.32
CA SER A 53 -3.36 -9.38 -18.65
C SER A 53 -3.79 -7.90 -18.61
N VAL A 54 -4.32 -7.42 -17.49
CA VAL A 54 -4.91 -6.09 -17.38
C VAL A 54 -3.94 -5.12 -16.70
N THR A 55 -3.96 -3.86 -17.11
CA THR A 55 -3.08 -2.83 -16.55
C THR A 55 -3.49 -2.50 -15.10
N PRO A 56 -2.60 -2.68 -14.10
CA PRO A 56 -2.95 -2.48 -12.70
C PRO A 56 -3.23 -1.01 -12.37
N GLY A 57 -4.30 -0.77 -11.61
CA GLY A 57 -4.60 0.55 -11.04
C GLY A 57 -5.47 1.47 -11.89
N GLY A 58 -5.92 1.01 -13.06
CA GLY A 58 -6.95 1.68 -13.87
C GLY A 58 -8.35 1.13 -13.62
N VAL A 59 -9.34 1.69 -14.33
CA VAL A 59 -10.72 1.20 -14.36
C VAL A 59 -10.82 -0.23 -14.90
N GLU A 60 -9.98 -0.58 -15.88
CA GLU A 60 -9.87 -1.92 -16.46
C GLU A 60 -9.56 -2.98 -15.39
N ALA A 61 -8.63 -2.67 -14.47
CA ALA A 61 -8.27 -3.59 -13.39
C ALA A 61 -9.44 -3.83 -12.43
N TYR A 62 -10.28 -2.82 -12.21
CA TYR A 62 -11.45 -2.94 -11.37
C TYR A 62 -12.57 -3.72 -12.07
N GLN A 63 -12.79 -3.50 -13.37
CA GLN A 63 -13.74 -4.28 -14.17
C GLN A 63 -13.39 -5.76 -14.21
N CYS A 64 -12.12 -6.11 -14.44
CA CYS A 64 -11.71 -7.50 -14.40
C CYS A 64 -11.95 -8.15 -13.02
N LEU A 65 -11.71 -7.41 -11.94
CA LEU A 65 -12.04 -7.88 -10.59
C LEU A 65 -13.56 -8.05 -10.42
N GLN A 66 -14.38 -7.12 -10.90
CA GLN A 66 -15.84 -7.23 -10.86
C GLN A 66 -16.36 -8.45 -11.63
N GLU A 67 -15.81 -8.74 -12.81
CA GLU A 67 -16.19 -9.92 -13.61
C GLU A 67 -15.78 -11.24 -12.96
N ASN A 68 -14.71 -11.23 -12.16
CA ASN A 68 -14.19 -12.42 -11.50
C ASN A 68 -14.61 -12.53 -10.02
N MET A 69 -15.59 -11.75 -9.56
CA MET A 69 -15.95 -11.64 -8.13
C MET A 69 -16.14 -12.97 -7.40
N SER A 70 -16.70 -13.98 -8.07
CA SER A 70 -16.90 -15.32 -7.50
C SER A 70 -15.60 -16.11 -7.29
N SER A 71 -14.55 -15.79 -8.06
CA SER A 71 -13.23 -16.44 -8.03
C SER A 71 -12.24 -15.71 -7.14
N LEU A 72 -12.54 -14.48 -6.72
CA LEU A 72 -11.69 -13.70 -5.83
C LEU A 72 -11.80 -14.17 -4.37
N SER A 73 -10.74 -13.97 -3.59
CA SER A 73 -10.74 -14.16 -2.13
C SER A 73 -11.79 -13.28 -1.44
N SER A 74 -12.31 -13.75 -0.30
CA SER A 74 -13.32 -13.02 0.50
C SER A 74 -12.86 -11.62 0.93
N GLY A 75 -11.56 -11.46 1.23
CA GLY A 75 -10.95 -10.17 1.53
C GLY A 75 -10.98 -9.21 0.34
N CYS A 76 -10.68 -9.71 -0.86
CA CYS A 76 -10.75 -8.92 -2.07
C CYS A 76 -12.19 -8.58 -2.48
N GLN A 77 -13.12 -9.54 -2.38
CA GLN A 77 -14.56 -9.31 -2.63
C GLN A 77 -15.11 -8.18 -1.75
N THR A 78 -14.75 -8.18 -0.46
CA THR A 78 -15.20 -7.16 0.49
C THR A 78 -14.67 -5.77 0.10
N ALA A 79 -13.40 -5.69 -0.30
CA ALA A 79 -12.77 -4.45 -0.72
C ALA A 79 -13.35 -3.89 -2.03
N VAL A 80 -13.68 -4.76 -2.99
CA VAL A 80 -14.30 -4.37 -4.27
C VAL A 80 -15.72 -3.87 -4.05
N ARG A 81 -16.55 -4.58 -3.26
CA ARG A 81 -17.94 -4.19 -2.95
C ARG A 81 -18.05 -2.91 -2.12
N ALA A 82 -17.08 -2.62 -1.27
CA ALA A 82 -17.05 -1.40 -0.46
C ALA A 82 -16.85 -0.12 -1.30
N VAL A 83 -16.49 -0.27 -2.58
CA VAL A 83 -16.13 0.82 -3.49
C VAL A 83 -17.02 0.84 -4.74
N GLU A 84 -17.76 -0.23 -5.00
CA GLU A 84 -18.92 -0.15 -5.90
C GLU A 84 -19.81 0.97 -5.38
N PRO A 85 -20.34 1.84 -6.25
CA PRO A 85 -21.22 2.90 -5.80
C PRO A 85 -22.33 2.24 -5.01
N ALA A 86 -22.39 2.54 -3.72
CA ALA A 86 -23.51 2.14 -2.89
C ALA A 86 -24.75 2.59 -3.64
N ALA A 87 -25.50 1.64 -4.20
CA ALA A 87 -26.88 1.88 -4.52
C ALA A 87 -27.46 2.47 -3.23
N ALA A 88 -27.82 3.75 -3.30
CA ALA A 88 -28.23 4.52 -2.15
C ALA A 88 -29.22 3.68 -1.32
N PRO A 89 -29.13 3.68 0.03
CA PRO A 89 -30.27 3.22 0.80
C PRO A 89 -31.45 4.09 0.35
N LYS A 90 -32.44 3.47 -0.30
CA LYS A 90 -33.74 4.10 -0.53
C LYS A 90 -34.33 4.37 0.85
N THR A 91 -33.98 5.53 1.40
CA THR A 91 -34.69 6.15 2.51
C THR A 91 -35.90 6.81 1.88
N GLU A 92 -36.95 6.04 1.72
CA GLU A 92 -38.29 6.58 1.58
C GLU A 92 -38.65 7.17 2.95
N ALA A 93 -38.71 8.50 3.01
CA ALA A 93 -39.08 9.23 4.20
C ALA A 93 -40.58 9.05 4.46
N ALA A 94 -40.92 8.27 5.49
CA ALA A 94 -42.19 8.40 6.20
C ALA A 94 -41.96 9.35 7.40
N PRO A 95 -42.83 10.34 7.65
CA PRO A 95 -42.55 11.38 8.64
C PRO A 95 -42.70 10.83 10.06
N ALA A 96 -41.64 11.04 10.87
CA ALA A 96 -41.69 10.83 12.31
C ALA A 96 -42.51 11.96 12.96
N LYS A 97 -43.50 11.55 13.75
CA LYS A 97 -44.18 12.39 14.73
C LYS A 97 -43.37 12.31 16.03
N SER A 98 -42.92 13.46 16.51
CA SER A 98 -42.19 13.63 17.77
C SER A 98 -43.12 13.53 18.98
N GLU A 99 -42.71 12.84 20.04
CA GLU A 99 -42.83 13.24 21.47
C GLU A 99 -42.11 12.21 22.39
N PRO A 100 -41.74 12.55 23.66
CA PRO A 100 -40.33 12.61 24.03
C PRO A 100 -39.92 11.69 25.21
N ALA A 101 -38.60 11.54 25.32
CA ALA A 101 -37.78 11.37 26.53
C ALA A 101 -38.33 10.56 27.73
N LYS A 102 -37.58 9.52 28.08
CA LYS A 102 -37.11 9.38 29.47
C LYS A 102 -35.65 8.94 29.52
N THR A 103 -34.84 9.89 29.99
CA THR A 103 -33.50 9.74 30.52
C THR A 103 -33.42 8.64 31.57
N GLU A 104 -32.47 7.72 31.44
CA GLU A 104 -31.75 7.25 32.63
C GLU A 104 -30.26 7.10 32.31
N ALA A 105 -29.47 7.67 33.20
CA ALA A 105 -28.08 8.00 33.03
C ALA A 105 -27.16 6.77 33.14
N ALA A 106 -25.99 6.93 32.52
CA ALA A 106 -24.81 6.10 32.70
C ALA A 106 -24.37 6.00 34.19
N PRO A 107 -23.38 5.15 34.48
CA PRO A 107 -22.05 5.72 34.43
C PRO A 107 -21.05 4.92 33.60
N ALA A 108 -20.16 5.70 33.00
CA ALA A 108 -18.91 5.28 32.44
C ALA A 108 -18.00 4.64 33.49
N ALA A 109 -17.26 3.60 33.10
CA ALA A 109 -15.80 3.62 33.00
C ALA A 109 -15.24 2.19 33.02
N ALA A 110 -14.59 1.79 31.93
CA ALA A 110 -13.30 1.11 31.98
C ALA A 110 -12.77 0.94 30.55
N ALA A 111 -11.72 1.70 30.25
CA ALA A 111 -10.83 1.40 29.15
C ALA A 111 -10.10 0.08 29.44
N ALA A 112 -10.17 -0.86 28.50
CA ALA A 112 -9.18 -1.94 28.36
C ALA A 112 -9.21 -2.46 26.91
N PRO A 113 -8.07 -2.52 26.21
CA PRO A 113 -8.01 -3.06 24.87
C PRO A 113 -8.01 -4.59 24.95
N LYS A 114 -9.02 -5.24 24.38
CA LYS A 114 -8.94 -6.67 24.08
C LYS A 114 -9.00 -6.89 22.57
N ALA A 115 -7.80 -7.00 22.02
CA ALA A 115 -7.53 -7.84 20.88
C ALA A 115 -8.13 -9.23 21.12
N ALA A 116 -9.17 -9.56 20.35
CA ALA A 116 -9.40 -10.95 19.97
C ALA A 116 -8.50 -11.21 18.78
N ALA A 117 -7.27 -11.63 19.08
CA ALA A 117 -6.29 -12.02 18.08
C ALA A 117 -6.81 -13.27 17.35
N SER A 118 -7.33 -13.07 16.14
CA SER A 118 -7.27 -14.11 15.11
C SER A 118 -5.84 -14.65 15.07
N LYS A 119 -5.69 -15.96 14.89
CA LYS A 119 -4.45 -16.75 14.81
C LYS A 119 -3.42 -16.30 13.75
N GLN A 120 -3.59 -15.10 13.20
CA GLN A 120 -2.84 -14.55 12.10
C GLN A 120 -1.64 -13.77 12.65
N PRO A 121 -0.41 -14.07 12.22
CA PRO A 121 0.78 -13.36 12.66
C PRO A 121 0.69 -11.88 12.29
N SER A 122 1.16 -11.04 13.21
CA SER A 122 1.24 -9.59 13.03
C SER A 122 2.18 -9.22 11.87
N SER A 123 2.00 -8.02 11.31
CA SER A 123 2.85 -7.50 10.24
C SER A 123 4.35 -7.53 10.60
N THR A 124 4.68 -7.29 11.87
CA THR A 124 6.04 -7.37 12.42
C THR A 124 6.57 -8.81 12.40
N GLN A 125 5.77 -9.80 12.79
CA GLN A 125 6.16 -11.22 12.73
C GLN A 125 6.38 -11.67 11.28
N ILE A 126 5.50 -11.26 10.37
CA ILE A 126 5.65 -11.57 8.93
C ILE A 126 6.94 -10.95 8.36
N ALA A 127 7.29 -9.73 8.77
CA ALA A 127 8.53 -9.08 8.36
C ALA A 127 9.78 -9.80 8.92
N ALA A 128 9.72 -10.21 10.19
CA ALA A 128 10.79 -10.96 10.85
C ALA A 128 11.03 -12.31 10.16
N VAL A 129 9.97 -13.09 9.90
CA VAL A 129 10.05 -14.36 9.15
C VAL A 129 10.62 -14.15 7.76
N LYS A 130 10.12 -13.15 7.02
CA LYS A 130 10.64 -12.83 5.69
C LYS A 130 12.13 -12.51 5.72
N SER A 131 12.61 -11.84 6.76
CA SER A 131 14.02 -11.47 6.89
C SER A 131 14.93 -12.67 7.18
N ALA A 132 14.50 -13.57 8.06
CA ALA A 132 15.24 -14.76 8.46
C ALA A 132 15.26 -15.82 7.36
N CYS A 133 14.17 -15.94 6.59
CA CYS A 133 14.00 -16.96 5.56
C CYS A 133 14.45 -16.52 4.15
N ARG A 134 15.09 -15.35 3.98
CA ARG A 134 15.40 -14.79 2.64
C ARG A 134 16.22 -15.73 1.74
N ALA A 135 17.14 -16.50 2.32
CA ALA A 135 18.02 -17.39 1.56
C ALA A 135 17.38 -18.75 1.26
N ASP A 136 16.43 -19.19 2.10
CA ASP A 136 15.80 -20.51 2.03
C ASP A 136 14.50 -20.50 1.21
N TYR A 137 13.72 -19.43 1.33
CA TYR A 137 12.44 -19.26 0.63
C TYR A 137 12.53 -19.50 -0.90
N PRO A 138 13.51 -18.94 -1.65
CA PRO A 138 13.59 -19.18 -3.10
C PRO A 138 13.98 -20.62 -3.46
N LYS A 139 14.55 -21.40 -2.53
CA LYS A 139 14.93 -22.80 -2.76
C LYS A 139 13.81 -23.78 -2.38
N VAL A 140 13.00 -23.40 -1.40
CA VAL A 140 12.00 -24.29 -0.77
C VAL A 140 10.57 -23.94 -1.19
N CYS A 141 10.26 -22.66 -1.44
CA CYS A 141 8.93 -22.13 -1.69
C CYS A 141 8.85 -21.28 -2.97
N ALA A 142 9.64 -21.61 -4.00
CA ALA A 142 9.78 -20.80 -5.23
C ALA A 142 8.46 -20.49 -5.97
N SER A 143 7.47 -21.40 -5.87
CA SER A 143 6.15 -21.25 -6.52
C SER A 143 5.12 -20.49 -5.68
N VAL A 144 5.48 -20.05 -4.47
CA VAL A 144 4.56 -19.40 -3.54
C VAL A 144 4.86 -17.90 -3.48
N PRO A 145 3.85 -17.01 -3.58
CA PRO A 145 4.06 -15.57 -3.45
C PRO A 145 4.64 -15.21 -2.07
N PRO A 146 5.72 -14.41 -2.00
CA PRO A 146 6.36 -14.09 -0.73
C PRO A 146 5.50 -13.14 0.12
N GLY A 147 5.25 -13.54 1.37
CA GLY A 147 4.48 -12.78 2.36
C GLY A 147 3.03 -13.26 2.50
N GLY A 148 2.46 -13.01 3.68
CA GLY A 148 1.09 -13.44 4.01
C GLY A 148 1.00 -14.92 4.39
N ALA A 149 -0.24 -15.39 4.52
CA ALA A 149 -0.57 -16.76 4.92
C ALA A 149 0.03 -17.87 4.01
N PRO A 150 -0.02 -17.79 2.66
CA PRO A 150 0.47 -18.90 1.83
C PRO A 150 1.99 -19.10 1.95
N ALA A 151 2.76 -18.01 2.09
CA ALA A 151 4.19 -18.07 2.32
C ALA A 151 4.53 -18.74 3.67
N LEU A 152 3.77 -18.44 4.71
CA LEU A 152 3.96 -19.03 6.03
C LEU A 152 3.60 -20.52 6.02
N GLU A 153 2.52 -20.90 5.36
CA GLU A 153 2.12 -22.31 5.29
C GLU A 153 3.13 -23.16 4.50
N CYS A 154 3.71 -22.62 3.42
CA CYS A 154 4.78 -23.30 2.70
C CYS A 154 6.04 -23.48 3.57
N LEU A 155 6.42 -22.45 4.32
CA LEU A 155 7.56 -22.50 5.24
C LEU A 155 7.32 -23.47 6.40
N GLU A 156 6.10 -23.53 6.94
CA GLU A 156 5.73 -24.49 7.98
C GLU A 156 5.81 -25.93 7.50
N LYS A 157 5.28 -26.22 6.30
CA LYS A 157 5.36 -27.55 5.68
C LYS A 157 6.79 -28.00 5.36
N ASN A 158 7.73 -27.06 5.28
CA ASN A 158 9.12 -27.34 4.93
C ASN A 158 10.12 -26.91 6.02
N LYS A 159 9.71 -26.84 7.30
CA LYS A 159 10.59 -26.43 8.42
C LYS A 159 11.90 -27.22 8.51
N ALA A 160 11.86 -28.51 8.20
CA ALA A 160 13.05 -29.37 8.19
C ALA A 160 14.03 -29.11 7.03
N LYS A 161 13.63 -28.34 6.01
CA LYS A 161 14.42 -28.03 4.81
C LYS A 161 14.94 -26.60 4.77
N VAL A 162 14.59 -25.77 5.76
CA VAL A 162 15.06 -24.38 5.87
C VAL A 162 16.18 -24.28 6.90
N SER A 163 16.87 -23.15 6.94
CA SER A 163 17.89 -22.89 7.95
C SER A 163 17.29 -22.85 9.37
N PRO A 164 18.07 -23.17 10.42
CA PRO A 164 17.61 -23.09 11.81
C PRO A 164 17.12 -21.69 12.21
N ALA A 165 17.70 -20.64 11.61
CA ALA A 165 17.27 -19.26 11.81
C ALA A 165 15.88 -19.00 11.21
N CYS A 166 15.62 -19.52 10.00
CA CYS A 166 14.31 -19.45 9.37
C CYS A 166 13.27 -20.27 10.14
N GLU A 167 13.59 -21.49 10.52
CA GLU A 167 12.70 -22.36 11.30
C GLU A 167 12.28 -21.70 12.62
N LYS A 168 13.24 -21.17 13.38
CA LYS A 168 12.98 -20.48 14.66
C LYS A 168 12.07 -19.28 14.47
N ALA A 169 12.27 -18.50 13.40
CA ALA A 169 11.43 -17.35 13.10
C ALA A 169 9.99 -17.76 12.73
N VAL A 170 9.83 -18.83 11.94
CA VAL A 170 8.50 -19.35 11.55
C VAL A 170 7.78 -19.91 12.78
N SER A 171 8.47 -20.66 13.65
CA SER A 171 7.90 -21.19 14.89
C SER A 171 7.54 -20.09 15.91
N ALA A 172 8.29 -18.99 15.97
CA ALA A 172 7.93 -17.82 16.80
C ALA A 172 6.76 -17.01 16.21
N ALA A 173 6.52 -17.12 14.91
CA ALA A 173 5.38 -16.49 14.24
C ALA A 173 4.09 -17.30 14.40
N THR A 174 4.16 -18.64 14.52
CA THR A 174 2.98 -19.52 14.62
C THR A 174 2.71 -20.04 16.03
N GLY A 175 3.72 -20.07 16.90
CA GLY A 175 3.59 -20.24 18.35
C GLY A 175 3.63 -18.88 19.03
N GLY A 176 2.47 -18.36 19.43
CA GLY A 176 2.35 -17.07 20.12
C GLY A 176 3.26 -16.99 21.35
N GLY A 177 4.36 -16.26 21.22
CA GLY A 177 5.34 -16.05 22.28
C GLY A 177 6.13 -14.79 21.99
N GLY A 178 5.59 -13.66 22.43
CA GLY A 178 6.37 -12.43 22.55
C GLY A 178 7.42 -12.61 23.64
N ALA A 179 8.69 -12.56 23.25
CA ALA A 179 9.77 -12.16 24.13
C ALA A 179 10.73 -11.32 23.31
N ALA A 180 10.74 -10.02 23.58
CA ALA A 180 11.85 -9.17 23.25
C ALA A 180 13.10 -9.71 23.97
N ALA A 181 14.17 -9.95 23.21
CA ALA A 181 15.50 -10.02 23.76
C ALA A 181 16.47 -9.37 22.76
N THR A 182 17.12 -8.35 23.29
CA THR A 182 18.19 -7.51 22.75
C THR A 182 19.41 -8.30 22.27
N ALA A 183 20.03 -7.76 21.23
CA ALA A 183 21.47 -7.70 20.93
C ALA A 183 22.32 -8.99 20.94
N ALA A 184 22.98 -9.25 19.81
CA ALA A 184 24.45 -9.11 19.63
C ALA A 184 24.94 -10.01 18.46
N PRO A 185 25.96 -9.59 17.69
CA PRO A 185 26.48 -10.37 16.58
C PRO A 185 27.35 -11.51 17.12
N ALA A 186 27.07 -12.75 16.69
CA ALA A 186 27.93 -13.88 17.00
C ALA A 186 28.83 -14.21 15.81
N GLY A 187 30.13 -14.02 16.02
CA GLY A 187 31.17 -14.90 15.49
C GLY A 187 31.69 -14.59 14.10
N ALA A 188 32.67 -13.69 14.03
CA ALA A 188 33.72 -13.80 13.02
C ALA A 188 34.60 -15.01 13.36
N THR A 189 34.64 -16.01 12.49
CA THR A 189 35.69 -17.03 12.46
C THR A 189 36.86 -16.52 11.60
N PRO A 190 38.13 -16.59 12.06
CA PRO A 190 39.29 -16.33 11.23
C PRO A 190 39.76 -17.61 10.54
N ALA A 191 39.83 -17.62 9.21
CA ALA A 191 40.60 -18.56 8.37
C ALA A 191 40.46 -18.09 6.90
N ALA A 192 41.45 -18.05 6.01
CA ALA A 192 42.90 -18.26 5.93
C ALA A 192 43.35 -17.42 4.70
N PRO A 193 44.64 -17.14 4.43
CA PRO A 193 45.00 -16.27 3.31
C PRO A 193 44.68 -16.97 1.99
N ALA A 194 43.66 -16.46 1.29
CA ALA A 194 43.36 -16.86 -0.08
C ALA A 194 44.21 -16.03 -1.04
N ALA A 195 44.83 -16.70 -2.01
CA ALA A 195 45.54 -16.12 -3.14
C ALA A 195 44.72 -15.02 -3.83
N PRO A 196 45.35 -14.05 -4.54
CA PRO A 196 44.65 -12.93 -5.15
C PRO A 196 43.73 -13.44 -6.26
N ALA A 197 42.46 -13.70 -5.90
CA ALA A 197 41.39 -13.79 -6.85
C ALA A 197 41.13 -12.36 -7.34
N VAL A 198 41.44 -12.10 -8.61
CA VAL A 198 40.96 -10.90 -9.29
C VAL A 198 39.43 -10.95 -9.29
N ILE A 199 38.84 -10.24 -8.33
CA ILE A 199 37.39 -10.00 -8.27
C ILE A 199 37.07 -9.15 -9.50
N ALA A 200 36.69 -9.80 -10.59
CA ALA A 200 36.03 -9.10 -11.69
C ALA A 200 34.70 -8.58 -11.15
N LEU A 201 34.68 -7.30 -10.76
CA LEU A 201 33.48 -6.60 -10.33
C LEU A 201 32.46 -6.69 -11.45
N ARG A 202 31.48 -7.57 -11.27
CA ARG A 202 30.32 -7.63 -12.15
C ARG A 202 29.64 -6.25 -12.13
N PRO A 203 29.22 -5.70 -13.28
CA PRO A 203 28.44 -4.47 -13.31
C PRO A 203 27.23 -4.61 -12.39
N LEU A 204 27.09 -3.67 -11.45
CA LEU A 204 25.98 -3.61 -10.52
C LEU A 204 24.66 -3.57 -11.30
N ARG A 205 23.66 -4.33 -10.86
CA ARG A 205 22.33 -4.31 -11.45
C ARG A 205 21.65 -2.98 -11.07
N PRO A 206 20.76 -2.42 -11.91
CA PRO A 206 20.05 -1.17 -11.59
C PRO A 206 19.29 -1.18 -10.25
N ARG A 207 18.85 -2.36 -9.78
CA ARG A 207 18.21 -2.52 -8.47
C ARG A 207 19.18 -2.45 -7.29
N GLU A 208 20.41 -2.93 -7.48
CA GLU A 208 21.48 -2.88 -6.47
C GLU A 208 21.98 -1.44 -6.35
N GLU A 209 22.20 -0.76 -7.48
CA GLU A 209 22.56 0.66 -7.52
C GLU A 209 21.56 1.52 -6.73
N LEU A 210 20.26 1.34 -7.01
CA LEU A 210 19.22 2.08 -6.30
C LEU A 210 19.19 1.78 -4.79
N PHE A 211 19.54 0.55 -4.40
CA PHE A 211 19.64 0.17 -3.01
C PHE A 211 20.85 0.83 -2.33
N ILE A 212 22.01 0.84 -2.98
CA ILE A 212 23.26 1.43 -2.49
C ILE A 212 23.11 2.95 -2.35
N VAL A 213 22.57 3.63 -3.37
CA VAL A 213 22.30 5.08 -3.29
C VAL A 213 21.34 5.39 -2.14
N ARG A 214 20.28 4.59 -1.97
CA ARG A 214 19.28 4.84 -0.92
C ARG A 214 19.79 4.52 0.48
N SER A 215 20.72 3.59 0.63
CA SER A 215 21.36 3.30 1.92
C SER A 215 22.36 4.40 2.30
N ALA A 216 23.21 4.82 1.36
CA ALA A 216 24.22 5.85 1.60
C ALA A 216 23.61 7.24 1.81
N CYS A 217 22.68 7.65 0.95
CA CYS A 217 22.05 8.97 1.02
C CYS A 217 20.82 9.03 1.93
N GLY A 218 20.44 7.91 2.58
CA GLY A 218 19.20 7.83 3.35
C GLY A 218 19.15 8.75 4.59
N ALA A 219 20.30 9.07 5.19
CA ALA A 219 20.39 10.06 6.25
C ALA A 219 20.20 11.48 5.69
N ASP A 220 20.96 11.84 4.65
CA ASP A 220 20.90 13.14 3.99
C ASP A 220 19.51 13.45 3.42
N ILE A 221 18.84 12.46 2.83
CA ILE A 221 17.46 12.63 2.33
C ILE A 221 16.50 12.95 3.46
N ARG A 222 16.66 12.32 4.64
CA ARG A 222 15.77 12.55 5.78
C ARG A 222 16.00 13.91 6.44
N THR A 223 17.23 14.41 6.42
CA THR A 223 17.56 15.70 7.04
C THR A 223 17.38 16.88 6.10
N LEU A 224 17.82 16.74 4.84
CA LEU A 224 17.84 17.81 3.85
C LEU A 224 16.58 17.83 2.97
N CYS A 225 15.92 16.68 2.80
CA CYS A 225 14.78 16.51 1.88
C CYS A 225 13.50 16.01 2.57
N ALA A 226 13.35 16.20 3.89
CA ALA A 226 12.25 15.66 4.70
C ALA A 226 10.84 15.98 4.18
N GLY A 227 10.66 17.13 3.52
CA GLY A 227 9.37 17.59 2.96
C GLY A 227 9.12 17.23 1.50
N ILE A 228 10.04 16.51 0.85
CA ILE A 228 9.93 16.22 -0.58
C ILE A 228 9.14 14.93 -0.79
N ALA A 229 7.98 15.04 -1.43
CA ALA A 229 7.16 13.88 -1.78
C ALA A 229 7.95 12.92 -2.70
N PRO A 230 7.99 11.61 -2.38
CA PRO A 230 8.69 10.64 -3.20
C PRO A 230 8.10 10.54 -4.62
N GLY A 231 8.93 10.13 -5.58
CA GLY A 231 8.54 9.96 -6.99
C GLY A 231 8.85 11.16 -7.89
N GLY A 232 8.84 10.92 -9.21
CA GLY A 232 9.05 11.94 -10.23
C GLY A 232 10.42 12.63 -10.21
N GLY A 233 11.45 12.00 -9.63
CA GLY A 233 12.79 12.59 -9.56
C GLY A 233 12.97 13.73 -8.54
N ARG A 234 11.93 14.11 -7.77
CA ARG A 234 11.97 15.25 -6.86
C ARG A 234 13.06 15.13 -5.77
N ILE A 235 13.26 13.93 -5.24
CA ILE A 235 14.32 13.66 -4.26
C ILE A 235 15.70 13.86 -4.89
N VAL A 236 15.88 13.47 -6.15
CA VAL A 236 17.15 13.66 -6.88
C VAL A 236 17.43 15.15 -7.06
N GLN A 237 16.40 15.94 -7.41
CA GLN A 237 16.53 17.40 -7.51
C GLN A 237 16.94 18.02 -6.16
N CYS A 238 16.28 17.60 -5.07
CA CYS A 238 16.63 18.08 -3.73
C CYS A 238 18.07 17.75 -3.35
N ILE A 239 18.52 16.51 -3.59
CA ILE A 239 19.91 16.09 -3.35
C ILE A 239 20.87 16.93 -4.20
N SER A 240 20.56 17.16 -5.48
CA SER A 240 21.39 17.99 -6.37
C SER A 240 21.52 19.42 -5.86
N SER A 241 20.42 20.05 -5.44
CA SER A 241 20.45 21.40 -4.85
C SER A 241 21.20 21.47 -3.52
N ASN A 242 21.33 20.35 -2.80
CA ASN A 242 22.04 20.26 -1.53
C ASN A 242 23.39 19.54 -1.64
N ALA A 243 23.96 19.41 -2.85
CA ALA A 243 25.17 18.59 -3.08
C ALA A 243 26.34 18.94 -2.14
N ALA A 244 26.51 20.22 -1.80
CA ALA A 244 27.54 20.67 -0.87
C ALA A 244 27.32 20.18 0.58
N SER A 245 26.06 20.06 1.00
CA SER A 245 25.64 19.68 2.36
C SER A 245 25.51 18.17 2.56
N LEU A 246 25.68 17.36 1.51
CA LEU A 246 25.62 15.90 1.62
C LEU A 246 26.77 15.35 2.46
N SER A 247 26.50 14.25 3.16
CA SER A 247 27.50 13.47 3.86
C SER A 247 28.59 12.94 2.91
N PRO A 248 29.82 12.70 3.41
CA PRO A 248 30.90 12.12 2.60
C PRO A 248 30.50 10.79 1.95
N ALA A 249 29.80 9.93 2.69
CA ALA A 249 29.34 8.64 2.20
C ALA A 249 28.35 8.77 1.02
N CYS A 250 27.41 9.71 1.08
CA CYS A 250 26.49 9.95 -0.03
C CYS A 250 27.22 10.56 -1.24
N LYS A 251 28.18 11.47 -1.03
CA LYS A 251 28.98 12.07 -2.10
C LYS A 251 29.82 11.03 -2.85
N GLU A 252 30.47 10.12 -2.15
CA GLU A 252 31.27 9.05 -2.75
C GLU A 252 30.43 8.15 -3.67
N VAL A 253 29.22 7.79 -3.23
CA VAL A 253 28.32 6.94 -4.02
C VAL A 253 27.74 7.70 -5.22
N LEU A 254 27.56 9.01 -5.13
CA LEU A 254 27.06 9.84 -6.25
C LEU A 254 28.15 10.24 -7.25
N ALA A 255 29.42 10.26 -6.85
CA ALA A 255 30.55 10.63 -7.70
C ALA A 255 30.58 9.91 -9.08
N PRO A 256 30.39 8.58 -9.19
CA PRO A 256 30.39 7.90 -10.49
C PRO A 256 29.19 8.26 -11.38
N PHE A 257 28.12 8.81 -10.82
CA PHE A 257 26.93 9.25 -11.56
C PHE A 257 27.01 10.72 -11.98
N ALA A 258 27.79 11.54 -11.28
CA ALA A 258 28.01 12.94 -11.63
C ALA A 258 28.98 13.14 -12.80
N ALA A 259 29.81 12.13 -13.09
CA ALA A 259 30.79 12.15 -14.18
C ALA A 259 30.26 11.57 -15.51
N ARG A 260 28.98 11.18 -15.57
CA ARG A 260 28.29 10.68 -16.76
C ARG A 260 27.30 11.72 -17.27
#